data_AF-A0A916MUH5-F1
#
_entry.id   AF-A0A916MUH5-F1
#
_cell.length_a   1.000
_cell.length_b   1.000
_cell.length_c   1.000
_cell.angle_alpha   90.00
_cell.angle_beta   90.00
_cell.angle_gamma   90.00
#
_symmetry.space_group_name_H-M   'P 1'
#
loop_
_entity.id
_entity.type
_entity.pdbx_description
1 polymer ?
#
loop_
_entity_poly.entity_id
_entity_poly.type
_entity_poly.pdbx_seq_one_letter_code
_entity_poly.pdbx_strand_id
1 'polypeptide(L)'
;MISVYAVIVFMVYGWTLVAFSGRFPSWSRFLPLGEILTVYSYSLLTDFIESLLFLAFLLLLSAILPPRFILEDFPVRGTIITISLLGALMFNLILYTNSNTDAILGLPAWLFITICGLLFMAFMEFLSEKIPLIKVTLVKLPEWLMIFLYAFMGLSLLALVVVAVKNLG
;
A
#
# COMPACT_ATOMS: atom_id res chain seq x y z
N MET A 1 -4.80 -12.64 9.30
CA MET A 1 -5.01 -12.10 7.94
C MET A 1 -5.52 -10.67 7.96
N ILE A 2 -6.57 -10.35 8.75
CA ILE A 2 -7.10 -8.99 8.88
C ILE A 2 -6.02 -7.95 9.25
N SER A 3 -5.06 -8.36 10.09
CA SER A 3 -3.94 -7.52 10.53
C SER A 3 -3.05 -7.11 9.36
N VAL A 4 -2.68 -8.04 8.47
CA VAL A 4 -1.86 -7.73 7.29
C VAL A 4 -2.63 -6.84 6.32
N TYR A 5 -3.93 -7.08 6.16
CA TYR A 5 -4.78 -6.23 5.33
C TYR A 5 -4.85 -4.79 5.85
N ALA A 6 -4.90 -4.58 7.18
CA ALA A 6 -4.84 -3.24 7.76
C ALA A 6 -3.56 -2.48 7.40
N VAL A 7 -2.41 -3.18 7.32
CA VAL A 7 -1.14 -2.58 6.89
C VAL A 7 -1.19 -2.19 5.41
N ILE A 8 -1.71 -3.08 4.55
CA ILE A 8 -1.87 -2.80 3.11
C ILE A 8 -2.73 -1.56 2.92
N VAL A 9 -3.92 -1.54 3.53
CA VAL A 9 -4.87 -0.42 3.44
C VAL A 9 -4.21 0.87 3.94
N PHE A 10 -3.55 0.84 5.09
CA PHE A 10 -2.87 2.02 5.61
C PHE A 10 -1.78 2.55 4.66
N MET A 11 -0.97 1.68 4.06
CA MET A 11 0.08 2.10 3.14
C MET A 11 -0.48 2.67 1.84
N VAL A 12 -1.44 1.98 1.22
CA VAL A 12 -2.03 2.40 -0.07
C VAL A 12 -2.82 3.69 0.11
N TYR A 13 -3.78 3.74 1.05
CA TYR A 13 -4.59 4.94 1.26
C TYR A 13 -3.77 6.09 1.86
N GLY A 14 -2.83 5.78 2.75
CA GLY A 14 -1.91 6.77 3.33
C GLY A 14 -1.05 7.42 2.24
N TRP A 15 -0.56 6.64 1.28
CA TRP A 15 0.14 7.18 0.11
C TRP A 15 -0.74 8.09 -0.72
N THR A 16 -1.95 7.66 -1.06
CA THR A 16 -2.88 8.45 -1.86
C THR A 16 -3.26 9.75 -1.16
N LEU A 17 -3.45 9.73 0.16
CA LEU A 17 -3.66 10.95 0.95
C LEU A 17 -2.47 11.92 0.87
N VAL A 18 -1.24 11.43 1.00
CA VAL A 18 -0.03 12.26 0.90
C VAL A 18 0.11 12.83 -0.52
N ALA A 19 -0.07 12.00 -1.54
CA ALA A 19 0.00 12.43 -2.95
C ALA A 19 -1.08 13.47 -3.29
N PHE A 20 -2.30 13.26 -2.80
CA PHE A 20 -3.43 14.18 -2.99
C PHE A 20 -3.18 15.51 -2.26
N SER A 21 -2.64 15.46 -1.04
CA SER A 21 -2.30 16.66 -0.27
C SER A 21 -1.26 17.54 -0.98
N GLY A 22 -0.32 16.93 -1.70
CA GLY A 22 0.64 17.67 -2.52
C GLY A 22 0.03 18.36 -3.74
N ARG A 23 -1.08 17.84 -4.28
CA ARG A 23 -1.78 18.39 -5.46
C ARG A 23 -3.00 19.25 -5.12
N PHE A 24 -3.50 19.17 -3.89
CA PHE A 24 -4.66 19.93 -3.45
C PHE A 24 -4.51 21.46 -3.60
N PRO A 25 -3.35 22.10 -3.26
CA PRO A 25 -3.19 23.54 -3.41
C PRO A 25 -3.23 24.02 -4.85
N SER A 26 -2.77 23.20 -5.81
CA SER A 26 -2.86 23.55 -7.23
C SER A 26 -4.28 23.35 -7.75
N TRP A 27 -4.93 22.23 -7.43
CA TRP A 27 -6.29 21.94 -7.89
C TRP A 27 -7.34 22.93 -7.39
N SER A 28 -7.25 23.38 -6.14
CA SER A 28 -8.18 24.39 -5.62
C SER A 28 -8.17 25.72 -6.39
N ARG A 29 -7.11 26.01 -7.16
CA ARG A 29 -7.03 27.20 -8.02
C ARG A 29 -7.64 27.00 -9.41
N PHE A 30 -7.73 25.76 -9.90
CA PHE A 30 -8.09 25.46 -11.30
C PHE A 30 -9.37 24.64 -11.45
N LEU A 31 -9.77 23.89 -10.42
CA LEU A 31 -10.88 22.93 -10.49
C LEU A 31 -11.97 23.30 -9.47
N PRO A 32 -13.26 23.20 -9.85
CA PRO A 32 -14.35 23.33 -8.91
C PRO A 32 -14.34 22.16 -7.91
N LEU A 33 -14.86 22.42 -6.70
CA LEU A 33 -14.79 21.48 -5.58
C LEU A 33 -15.44 20.12 -5.88
N GLY A 34 -16.48 20.08 -6.72
CA GLY A 34 -17.13 18.84 -7.15
C GLY A 34 -16.26 17.97 -8.07
N GLU A 35 -15.42 18.57 -8.91
CA GLU A 35 -14.47 17.83 -9.74
C GLU A 35 -13.35 17.24 -8.89
N ILE A 36 -12.83 18.00 -7.92
CA ILE A 36 -11.84 17.53 -6.95
C ILE A 36 -12.38 16.33 -6.17
N LEU A 37 -13.62 16.42 -5.68
CA LEU A 37 -14.27 15.33 -4.95
C LEU A 37 -14.46 14.08 -5.82
N THR A 38 -14.79 14.29 -7.10
CA THR A 38 -14.91 13.18 -8.06
C THR A 38 -13.55 12.48 -8.23
N VAL A 39 -12.49 13.23 -8.54
CA VAL A 39 -11.14 12.68 -8.75
C VAL A 39 -10.69 11.91 -7.51
N TYR A 40 -10.92 12.47 -6.32
CA TYR A 40 -10.63 11.79 -5.07
C TYR A 40 -11.40 10.48 -4.90
N SER A 41 -12.69 10.47 -5.24
CA SER A 41 -13.53 9.27 -5.13
C SER A 41 -13.05 8.15 -6.07
N TYR A 42 -12.64 8.48 -7.29
CA TYR A 42 -12.02 7.50 -8.18
C TYR A 42 -10.68 6.98 -7.63
N SER A 43 -9.84 7.85 -7.06
CA SER A 43 -8.59 7.41 -6.42
C SER A 43 -8.85 6.45 -5.26
N LEU A 44 -9.82 6.73 -4.39
CA LEU A 44 -10.18 5.84 -3.28
C LEU A 44 -10.72 4.48 -3.74
N LEU A 45 -11.45 4.43 -4.86
CA LEU A 45 -11.90 3.17 -5.45
C LEU A 45 -10.73 2.38 -6.04
N THR A 46 -9.78 3.05 -6.69
CA THR A 46 -8.55 2.42 -7.16
C THR A 46 -7.75 1.86 -5.98
N ASP A 47 -7.57 2.63 -4.90
CA ASP A 47 -6.91 2.19 -3.68
C ASP A 47 -7.60 0.95 -3.08
N PHE A 48 -8.93 0.92 -3.10
CA PHE A 48 -9.70 -0.24 -2.64
C PHE A 48 -9.37 -1.49 -3.47
N ILE A 49 -9.42 -1.37 -4.79
CA ILE A 49 -9.11 -2.46 -5.71
C ILE A 49 -7.64 -2.91 -5.57
N GLU A 50 -6.70 -1.97 -5.51
CA GLU A 50 -5.28 -2.27 -5.31
C GLU A 50 -5.03 -3.01 -4.00
N SER A 51 -5.66 -2.58 -2.90
CA SER A 51 -5.54 -3.24 -1.61
C SER A 51 -6.08 -4.68 -1.64
N LEU A 52 -7.18 -4.93 -2.35
CA LEU A 52 -7.75 -6.26 -2.54
C LEU A 52 -6.87 -7.14 -3.43
N LEU A 53 -6.35 -6.59 -4.53
CA LEU A 53 -5.42 -7.30 -5.42
C LEU A 53 -4.14 -7.69 -4.69
N PHE A 54 -3.60 -6.81 -3.86
CA PHE A 54 -2.40 -7.09 -3.08
C PHE A 54 -2.65 -8.16 -2.02
N LEU A 55 -3.81 -8.11 -1.35
CA LEU A 55 -4.23 -9.17 -0.43
C LEU A 55 -4.38 -10.51 -1.16
N ALA A 56 -5.03 -10.52 -2.33
CA ALA A 56 -5.18 -11.72 -3.15
C ALA A 56 -3.83 -12.28 -3.59
N PHE A 57 -2.89 -11.42 -3.98
CA PHE A 57 -1.52 -11.80 -4.32
C PHE A 57 -0.80 -12.46 -3.14
N LEU A 58 -0.89 -11.89 -1.93
CA LEU A 58 -0.30 -12.49 -0.72
C LEU A 58 -0.95 -13.83 -0.36
N LEU A 59 -2.26 -13.96 -0.55
CA LEU A 59 -2.96 -15.23 -0.33
C LEU A 59 -2.51 -16.30 -1.33
N LEU A 60 -2.40 -15.95 -2.62
CA LEU A 60 -1.85 -16.83 -3.64
C LEU A 60 -0.41 -17.23 -3.33
N LEU A 61 0.42 -16.27 -2.92
CA LEU A 61 1.80 -16.53 -2.51
C LEU A 61 1.85 -17.51 -1.33
N SER A 62 0.97 -17.34 -0.34
CA SER A 62 0.86 -18.25 0.81
C SER A 62 0.37 -19.66 0.43
N ALA A 63 -0.43 -19.79 -0.63
CA ALA A 63 -0.92 -21.06 -1.12
C ALA A 63 0.13 -21.82 -1.95
N ILE A 64 1.01 -21.10 -2.64
CA ILE A 64 2.09 -21.67 -3.46
C ILE A 64 3.29 -22.09 -2.60
N LEU A 65 3.61 -21.31 -1.56
CA LEU A 65 4.74 -21.61 -0.69
C LEU A 65 4.45 -22.76 0.29
N PRO A 66 5.48 -23.50 0.74
CA PRO A 66 5.28 -24.59 1.68
C PRO A 66 4.68 -24.07 2.99
N PRO A 67 3.66 -24.75 3.56
CA PRO A 67 2.96 -24.34 4.79
C PRO A 67 3.90 -23.99 5.95
N ARG A 68 5.03 -24.71 6.04
CA ARG A 68 6.03 -24.57 7.11
C ARG A 68 6.75 -23.22 7.12
N PHE A 69 6.85 -22.53 5.97
CA PHE A 69 7.58 -21.26 5.89
C PHE A 69 6.71 -20.03 6.19
N ILE A 70 5.39 -20.14 6.04
CA ILE A 70 4.51 -18.98 6.04
C ILE A 70 3.45 -19.06 7.13
N LEU A 71 2.93 -20.23 7.47
CA LEU A 71 1.78 -20.32 8.39
C LEU A 71 2.15 -20.11 9.86
N GLU A 72 3.37 -20.48 10.28
CA GLU A 72 3.76 -20.39 11.70
C GLU A 72 3.87 -18.94 12.19
N ASP A 73 4.28 -18.00 11.32
CA ASP A 73 4.44 -16.58 11.64
C ASP A 73 3.85 -15.68 10.53
N PHE A 74 2.73 -16.08 9.91
CA PHE A 74 2.09 -15.35 8.82
C PHE A 74 1.89 -13.85 9.10
N PRO A 75 1.42 -13.42 10.30
CA PRO A 75 1.22 -12.00 10.57
C PRO A 75 2.52 -11.20 10.50
N VAL A 76 3.63 -11.77 10.97
CA VAL A 76 4.93 -11.10 10.99
C VAL A 76 5.53 -11.06 9.59
N ARG A 77 5.65 -12.23 8.95
CA ARG A 77 6.24 -12.36 7.60
C ARG A 77 5.41 -11.61 6.55
N GLY A 78 4.09 -11.72 6.61
CA GLY A 78 3.17 -10.98 5.73
C GLY A 78 3.29 -9.46 5.88
N THR A 79 3.46 -8.97 7.11
CA THR A 79 3.67 -7.54 7.36
C THR A 79 5.02 -7.06 6.81
N ILE A 80 6.10 -7.83 7.00
CA ILE A 80 7.42 -7.50 6.44
C ILE A 80 7.39 -7.48 4.91
N ILE A 81 6.78 -8.48 4.28
CA ILE A 81 6.63 -8.56 2.82
C ILE A 81 5.85 -7.35 2.30
N THR A 82 4.74 -7.04 2.96
CA THR A 82 3.87 -5.92 2.57
C THR A 82 4.63 -4.60 2.64
N ILE A 83 5.28 -4.31 3.77
CA ILE A 83 6.04 -3.07 3.99
C ILE A 83 7.18 -2.96 2.98
N SER A 84 7.92 -4.04 2.76
CA SER A 84 9.06 -4.06 1.84
C SER A 84 8.61 -3.85 0.39
N LEU A 85 7.57 -4.55 -0.05
CA LEU A 85 7.12 -4.53 -1.45
C LEU A 85 6.37 -3.23 -1.79
N LEU A 86 5.39 -2.82 -0.95
CA LEU A 86 4.69 -1.54 -1.15
C LEU A 86 5.65 -0.36 -0.96
N GLY A 87 6.52 -0.41 0.05
CA GLY A 87 7.54 0.62 0.27
C GLY A 87 8.48 0.77 -0.93
N ALA A 88 8.91 -0.34 -1.53
CA ALA A 88 9.74 -0.32 -2.75
C ALA A 88 8.98 0.29 -3.94
N LEU A 89 7.70 -0.07 -4.14
CA LEU A 89 6.86 0.50 -5.20
C LEU A 89 6.65 2.01 -5.02
N MET A 90 6.32 2.45 -3.80
CA MET A 90 6.13 3.87 -3.47
C MET A 90 7.42 4.67 -3.68
N PHE A 91 8.56 4.14 -3.24
CA PHE A 91 9.86 4.77 -3.44
C PHE A 91 10.24 4.87 -4.92
N ASN A 92 9.95 3.83 -5.70
CA ASN A 92 10.14 3.85 -7.15
C ASN A 92 9.29 4.95 -7.82
N LEU A 93 8.03 5.09 -7.40
CA LEU A 93 7.11 6.09 -7.95
C LEU A 93 7.59 7.53 -7.64
N ILE A 94 8.14 7.77 -6.45
CA ILE A 94 8.76 9.05 -6.08
C ILE A 94 9.93 9.37 -7.02
N LEU A 95 10.83 8.41 -7.23
CA LEU A 95 11.98 8.62 -8.10
C LEU A 95 11.55 8.89 -9.52
N TYR A 96 10.62 8.09 -10.05
CA TYR A 96 10.08 8.26 -11.40
C TYR A 96 9.41 9.63 -11.60
N THR A 97 8.68 10.12 -10.60
CA THR A 97 8.02 11.44 -10.69
C THR A 97 9.02 12.59 -10.73
N ASN A 98 10.17 12.45 -10.07
CA ASN A 98 11.19 13.49 -9.99
C ASN A 98 12.23 13.41 -11.11
N SER A 99 12.43 12.23 -11.68
CA SER A 99 13.42 11.99 -12.72
C SER A 99 12.74 12.05 -14.09
N ASN A 100 13.01 13.10 -14.87
CA ASN A 100 12.63 13.23 -16.30
C ASN A 100 13.36 12.19 -17.20
N THR A 101 13.52 10.96 -16.72
CA THR A 101 14.40 9.97 -17.33
C THR A 101 13.57 9.02 -18.18
N ASP A 102 13.98 8.87 -19.43
CA ASP A 102 13.34 7.99 -20.40
C ASP A 102 13.20 6.55 -19.86
N ALA A 103 12.10 5.90 -20.20
CA ALA A 103 11.68 4.59 -19.68
C ALA A 103 12.76 3.48 -19.77
N ILE A 104 13.74 3.61 -20.66
CA ILE A 104 14.82 2.65 -20.89
C ILE A 104 15.89 2.72 -19.77
N LEU A 105 16.16 3.90 -19.21
CA LEU A 105 17.09 4.09 -18.09
C LEU A 105 16.43 3.88 -16.72
N GLY A 106 15.10 3.80 -16.67
CA GLY A 106 14.33 3.50 -15.46
C GLY A 106 14.36 2.03 -15.04
N LEU A 107 14.54 1.10 -15.99
CA LEU A 107 14.57 -0.35 -15.75
C LEU A 107 15.69 -0.78 -14.77
N PRO A 108 16.96 -0.34 -14.91
CA PRO A 108 18.01 -0.66 -13.95
C PRO A 108 17.72 -0.12 -12.55
N ALA A 109 17.16 1.09 -12.44
CA ALA A 109 16.80 1.68 -11.15
C ALA A 109 15.65 0.91 -10.49
N TRP A 110 14.65 0.48 -11.26
CA TRP A 110 13.55 -0.35 -10.79
C TRP A 110 14.03 -1.71 -10.27
N LEU A 111 14.91 -2.39 -11.03
CA LEU A 111 15.51 -3.65 -10.59
C LEU A 111 16.33 -3.45 -9.32
N PHE A 112 17.14 -2.39 -9.24
CA PHE A 112 17.94 -2.08 -8.06
C PHE A 112 17.07 -1.88 -6.82
N ILE A 113 15.99 -1.09 -6.91
CA ILE A 113 15.07 -0.85 -5.79
C ILE A 113 14.35 -2.13 -5.38
N THR A 114 13.93 -2.96 -6.35
CA THR A 114 13.26 -4.23 -6.07
C THR A 114 14.21 -5.20 -5.36
N ILE A 115 15.47 -5.30 -5.82
CA ILE A 115 16.51 -6.09 -5.17
C ILE A 115 16.80 -5.56 -3.75
N CYS A 116 16.92 -4.24 -3.58
CA CYS A 116 17.08 -3.64 -2.26
C CYS A 116 15.89 -3.93 -1.34
N GLY A 117 14.66 -3.91 -1.86
CA GLY A 117 13.45 -4.28 -1.11
C GLY A 117 13.45 -5.76 -0.68
N LEU A 118 13.88 -6.67 -1.56
CA LEU A 118 14.04 -8.09 -1.23
C LEU A 118 15.16 -8.32 -0.21
N LEU A 119 16.28 -7.63 -0.34
CA LEU A 119 17.37 -7.68 0.66
C LEU A 119 16.92 -7.12 2.01
N PHE A 120 16.16 -6.03 2.01
CA PHE A 120 15.59 -5.45 3.21
C PHE A 120 14.59 -6.40 3.88
N MET A 121 13.76 -7.09 3.09
CA MET A 121 12.88 -8.14 3.59
C MET A 121 13.68 -9.26 4.28
N ALA A 122 14.70 -9.82 3.61
CA ALA A 122 15.54 -10.88 4.16
C ALA A 122 16.29 -10.42 5.43
N PHE A 123 16.76 -9.17 5.43
CA PHE A 123 17.41 -8.55 6.58
C PHE A 123 16.45 -8.40 7.77
N MET A 124 15.23 -7.93 7.53
CA MET A 124 14.19 -7.78 8.57
C MET A 124 13.74 -9.13 9.12
N GLU A 125 13.64 -10.15 8.27
CA GLU A 125 13.33 -11.52 8.70
C GLU A 125 14.43 -12.04 9.64
N PHE A 126 15.70 -11.93 9.24
CA PHE A 126 16.85 -12.29 10.08
C PHE A 126 16.86 -11.52 11.42
N LEU A 127 16.57 -10.21 11.37
CA LEU A 127 16.56 -9.38 12.57
C LEU A 127 15.39 -9.73 13.50
N SER A 128 14.26 -10.18 12.94
CA SER A 128 13.09 -10.61 13.71
C SER A 128 13.35 -11.89 14.53
N GLU A 129 14.23 -12.77 14.05
CA GLU A 129 14.66 -13.96 14.78
C GLU A 129 15.62 -13.63 15.93
N LYS A 130 16.44 -12.59 15.76
CA LYS A 130 17.46 -12.19 16.75
C LYS A 130 16.92 -11.25 17.82
N ILE A 131 15.97 -10.38 17.49
CA ILE A 131 15.50 -9.31 18.38
C ILE A 131 13.99 -9.47 18.61
N PRO A 132 13.56 -9.97 19.79
CA PRO A 132 12.13 -10.20 20.08
C PRO A 132 11.31 -8.90 20.05
N LEU A 133 11.94 -7.75 20.32
CA LEU A 133 11.30 -6.43 20.25
C LEU A 133 10.71 -6.15 18.85
N ILE A 134 11.42 -6.55 17.79
CA ILE A 134 10.98 -6.33 16.40
C ILE A 134 9.75 -7.19 16.12
N LYS A 135 9.78 -8.46 16.54
CA LYS A 135 8.63 -9.35 16.41
C LYS A 135 7.40 -8.79 17.14
N VAL A 136 7.57 -8.31 18.37
CA VAL A 136 6.47 -7.67 19.13
C VAL A 136 5.94 -6.43 18.41
N THR A 137 6.81 -5.61 17.84
CA THR A 137 6.42 -4.37 17.15
C THR A 137 5.66 -4.68 15.86
N LEU A 138 6.14 -5.65 15.07
CA LEU A 138 5.50 -6.10 13.83
C LEU A 138 4.14 -6.76 14.06
N VAL A 139 3.89 -7.33 15.25
CA VAL A 139 2.58 -7.86 15.63
C VAL A 139 1.64 -6.74 16.08
N LYS A 140 2.13 -5.79 16.89
CA LYS A 140 1.31 -4.68 17.44
C LYS A 140 0.95 -3.61 16.41
N LEU A 141 1.86 -3.33 15.47
CA LEU A 141 1.66 -2.29 14.46
C LEU A 141 0.38 -2.51 13.64
N PRO A 142 0.14 -3.72 13.08
CA PRO A 142 -1.13 -4.06 12.44
C PRO A 142 -2.38 -3.83 13.31
N GLU A 143 -2.30 -4.07 14.61
CA GLU A 143 -3.43 -3.88 15.53
C GLU A 143 -3.81 -2.41 15.65
N TRP A 144 -2.82 -1.53 15.75
CA TRP A 144 -3.05 -0.09 15.78
C TRP A 144 -3.60 0.42 14.45
N LEU A 145 -3.18 -0.19 13.33
CA LEU A 145 -3.65 0.17 12.01
C LEU A 145 -5.08 -0.31 11.70
N MET A 146 -5.66 -1.22 12.50
CA MET A 146 -7.05 -1.65 12.31
C MET A 146 -8.05 -0.49 12.38
N ILE A 147 -7.77 0.56 13.19
CA ILE A 147 -8.63 1.74 13.29
C ILE A 147 -8.73 2.44 11.92
N PHE A 148 -7.60 2.57 11.22
CA PHE A 148 -7.56 3.17 9.89
C PHE A 148 -8.29 2.34 8.86
N LEU A 149 -8.23 1.01 8.97
CA LEU A 149 -8.98 0.13 8.06
C LEU A 149 -10.49 0.40 8.12
N TYR A 150 -11.06 0.55 9.31
CA TYR A 150 -12.49 0.87 9.42
C TYR A 150 -12.82 2.26 8.87
N ALA A 151 -11.95 3.24 9.11
CA ALA A 151 -12.13 4.59 8.57
C ALA A 151 -12.07 4.61 7.04
N PHE A 152 -11.07 3.96 6.44
CA PHE A 152 -10.90 3.89 4.99
C PHE A 152 -11.97 3.05 4.31
N MET A 153 -12.46 1.99 4.95
CA MET A 153 -13.58 1.21 4.42
C MET A 153 -14.86 2.06 4.32
N GLY A 154 -15.14 2.90 5.31
CA GLY A 154 -16.23 3.86 5.26
C GLY A 154 -16.06 4.89 4.14
N LEU A 155 -14.84 5.42 3.98
CA LEU A 155 -14.51 6.33 2.88
C LEU A 155 -14.71 5.70 1.49
N SER A 156 -14.31 4.44 1.31
CA SER A 156 -14.49 3.72 0.04
C SER A 156 -15.96 3.49 -0.30
N LEU A 157 -16.81 3.22 0.70
CA LEU A 157 -18.25 3.12 0.49
C LEU A 157 -18.84 4.46 0.03
N LEU A 158 -18.44 5.56 0.67
CA LEU A 158 -18.87 6.91 0.24
C LEU A 158 -18.38 7.22 -1.19
N ALA A 159 -17.13 6.89 -1.50
CA ALA A 159 -16.57 7.07 -2.84
C ALA A 159 -17.34 6.29 -3.91
N LEU A 160 -17.75 5.05 -3.59
CA LEU A 160 -18.57 4.21 -4.47
C LEU A 160 -19.93 4.88 -4.75
N VAL A 161 -20.59 5.41 -3.72
CA VAL A 161 -21.87 6.14 -3.89
C VAL A 161 -21.70 7.36 -4.80
N VAL A 162 -20.65 8.15 -4.59
CA VAL A 162 -20.38 9.34 -5.42
C VAL A 162 -20.16 8.96 -6.89
N VAL A 163 -19.37 7.93 -7.15
CA VAL A 163 -19.12 7.46 -8.51
C VAL A 163 -20.36 6.84 -9.15
N ALA A 164 -21.18 6.10 -8.39
CA ALA A 164 -22.44 5.55 -8.88
C ALA A 164 -23.42 6.66 -9.29
N VAL A 165 -23.59 7.70 -8.46
CA VAL A 165 -24.45 8.85 -8.78
C VAL A 165 -23.95 9.57 -10.04
N LYS A 166 -22.63 9.75 -10.18
CA LYS A 166 -22.04 10.44 -11.34
C LYS A 166 -22.15 9.66 -12.65
N ASN A 167 -22.11 8.32 -12.60
CA ASN A 167 -22.23 7.49 -13.80
C ASN A 167 -23.69 7.22 -14.20
N LEU A 168 -24.66 7.41 -13.30
CA LEU A 168 -26.08 7.13 -13.54
C LEU A 168 -26.93 8.38 -13.83
N GLY A 169 -26.40 9.58 -13.57
CA GLY A 169 -27.04 10.87 -13.89
C GLY A 169 -26.36 11.57 -15.05
#